data_AF-A0A4Z1IDC9-F1
#
_entry.id   AF-A0A4Z1IDC9-F1
#
_cell.length_a   1.000
_cell.length_b   1.000
_cell.length_c   1.000
_cell.angle_alpha   90.00
_cell.angle_beta   90.00
_cell.angle_gamma   90.00
#
_symmetry.space_group_name_H-M   'P 1'
#
loop_
_entity.id
_entity.type
_entity.pdbx_description
1 polymer ?
#
loop_
_entity_poly.entity_id
_entity_poly.type
_entity_poly.pdbx_seq_one_letter_code
_entity_poly.pdbx_strand_id
1 'polypeptide(L)'
;MQSINGHSAACCNIPPVVSEGCTPKGTYEAIGGLKTYVSGPPSAKKAILVIYDIFGYYPQTIQGADILAQGSGEKYQVFMPDFFEGEPAKIEWYPPVTDEQMKSLMDWFAPRKPNIAIERIPSILRNIEEKYGEKSWGAVGYCWGGKVIAITSGPNSPWKVSAQLHPGMMDVEDAGKITIPHVVLASEEERKDMDAYERELKVEKYVETFEDQVHGFLSARADLEDEVKRSAYERAYGKRASSPGAISMENGRALASFQNPQSLDCDISSLHCKNAITRNLVSGYLSIYQIHPRINKMIPATMFLRTARMIFPAFARVQSTQLAGARSFASMQMAKRPTLALMERVKESASLSASGKGAEQVRGMKVRSSVKKLCEGCKSVRRKGGKSGKGHVYIICSLNPKHKQRQGK
;
A
#
# COMPACT_ATOMS: atom_id res chain seq x y z
N MET A 1 -9.39 -10.58 -15.79
CA MET A 1 -10.30 -11.52 -15.10
C MET A 1 -10.87 -10.83 -13.86
N GLN A 2 -12.00 -11.30 -13.30
CA GLN A 2 -12.50 -10.80 -12.01
C GLN A 2 -11.50 -11.13 -10.88
N SER A 3 -11.58 -10.40 -9.78
CA SER A 3 -10.85 -10.64 -8.53
C SER A 3 -11.15 -12.01 -7.95
N ILE A 4 -10.14 -12.81 -7.63
CA ILE A 4 -10.31 -14.02 -6.80
C ILE A 4 -10.46 -13.62 -5.32
N ASN A 5 -11.31 -14.32 -4.58
CA ASN A 5 -11.66 -14.14 -3.15
C ASN A 5 -10.69 -13.25 -2.33
N GLY A 6 -11.01 -11.95 -2.21
CA GLY A 6 -10.28 -10.97 -1.40
C GLY A 6 -9.08 -10.26 -2.08
N HIS A 7 -8.56 -10.76 -3.20
CA HIS A 7 -7.44 -10.13 -3.91
C HIS A 7 -7.91 -9.08 -4.91
N SER A 8 -7.18 -7.97 -5.09
CA SER A 8 -7.53 -6.93 -6.06
C SER A 8 -7.43 -7.41 -7.51
N ALA A 9 -7.99 -6.66 -8.47
CA ALA A 9 -7.99 -7.07 -9.87
C ALA A 9 -6.58 -7.17 -10.47
N ALA A 10 -5.68 -6.20 -10.28
CA ALA A 10 -4.29 -6.30 -10.73
C ALA A 10 -3.42 -7.17 -9.81
N CYS A 11 -3.78 -7.34 -8.53
CA CYS A 11 -3.20 -8.40 -7.71
C CYS A 11 -3.36 -9.77 -8.41
N CYS A 12 -4.48 -9.97 -9.13
CA CYS A 12 -4.72 -11.12 -9.98
C CYS A 12 -4.13 -10.99 -11.41
N ASN A 13 -4.12 -9.81 -12.04
CA ASN A 13 -3.93 -9.69 -13.50
C ASN A 13 -2.63 -9.00 -13.98
N ILE A 14 -1.83 -8.38 -13.10
CA ILE A 14 -0.58 -7.71 -13.51
C ILE A 14 0.64 -8.51 -13.00
N PRO A 15 1.66 -8.81 -13.84
CA PRO A 15 2.93 -9.37 -13.39
C PRO A 15 3.85 -8.29 -12.80
N PRO A 16 4.84 -8.66 -11.97
CA PRO A 16 5.92 -7.77 -11.54
C PRO A 16 6.66 -7.09 -12.71
N VAL A 17 7.19 -5.89 -12.45
CA VAL A 17 7.93 -5.08 -13.44
C VAL A 17 9.43 -5.20 -13.16
N VAL A 18 10.18 -5.88 -14.03
CA VAL A 18 11.62 -6.04 -13.84
C VAL A 18 12.34 -4.71 -14.10
N SER A 19 12.71 -3.97 -13.04
CA SER A 19 13.58 -2.80 -13.14
C SER A 19 15.04 -3.17 -12.83
N GLU A 20 15.94 -2.97 -13.78
CA GLU A 20 17.38 -3.10 -13.55
C GLU A 20 17.93 -1.90 -12.75
N GLY A 21 19.03 -2.10 -12.01
CA GLY A 21 19.89 -0.99 -11.56
C GLY A 21 19.77 -0.50 -10.11
N CYS A 22 18.84 -0.98 -9.28
CA CYS A 22 18.88 -0.67 -7.84
C CYS A 22 19.83 -1.60 -7.07
N THR A 23 21.01 -1.09 -6.69
CA THR A 23 21.91 -1.79 -5.75
C THR A 23 21.33 -1.76 -4.33
N PRO A 24 21.08 -2.92 -3.68
CA PRO A 24 20.64 -2.97 -2.29
C PRO A 24 21.68 -2.37 -1.33
N LYS A 25 21.23 -1.62 -0.30
CA LYS A 25 22.12 -1.01 0.72
C LYS A 25 22.23 -1.85 1.98
N GLY A 26 21.15 -2.52 2.37
CA GLY A 26 21.13 -3.56 3.39
C GLY A 26 21.68 -4.92 2.92
N THR A 27 21.79 -5.85 3.87
CA THR A 27 22.39 -7.19 3.71
C THR A 27 21.38 -8.31 4.03
N TYR A 28 21.59 -9.50 3.46
CA TYR A 28 20.84 -10.70 3.85
C TYR A 28 21.53 -11.43 5.00
N GLU A 29 20.78 -11.78 6.03
CA GLU A 29 21.26 -12.47 7.22
C GLU A 29 20.33 -13.61 7.63
N ALA A 30 20.85 -14.63 8.31
CA ALA A 30 20.02 -15.62 8.99
C ALA A 30 19.66 -15.11 10.40
N ILE A 31 18.37 -15.06 10.73
CA ILE A 31 17.85 -14.67 12.05
C ILE A 31 16.71 -15.64 12.40
N GLY A 32 16.83 -16.35 13.52
CA GLY A 32 15.80 -17.32 13.93
C GLY A 32 15.54 -18.45 12.93
N GLY A 33 16.53 -18.83 12.12
CA GLY A 33 16.40 -19.78 11.02
C GLY A 33 15.92 -19.17 9.69
N LEU A 34 15.37 -17.94 9.70
CA LEU A 34 14.88 -17.28 8.49
C LEU A 34 15.95 -16.40 7.84
N LYS A 35 16.08 -16.52 6.51
CA LYS A 35 16.70 -15.48 5.69
C LYS A 35 15.92 -14.19 5.90
N THR A 36 16.62 -13.12 6.26
CA THR A 36 16.04 -11.80 6.55
C THR A 36 16.88 -10.74 5.86
N TYR A 37 16.26 -9.85 5.11
CA TYR A 37 16.93 -8.65 4.62
C TYR A 37 16.95 -7.58 5.72
N VAL A 38 18.14 -7.05 6.02
CA VAL A 38 18.39 -6.09 7.11
C VAL A 38 18.99 -4.83 6.52
N SER A 39 18.38 -3.67 6.74
CA SER A 39 18.89 -2.37 6.28
C SER A 39 18.86 -1.31 7.40
N GLY A 40 19.70 -0.28 7.27
CA GLY A 40 19.91 0.73 8.30
C GLY A 40 20.90 0.33 9.41
N PRO A 41 21.24 1.26 10.32
CA PRO A 41 22.30 1.04 11.30
C PRO A 41 21.85 0.14 12.46
N PRO A 42 22.67 -0.83 12.92
CA PRO A 42 22.29 -1.76 13.99
C PRO A 42 22.06 -1.08 15.35
N SER A 43 22.63 0.12 15.54
CA SER A 43 22.45 0.96 16.72
C SER A 43 21.12 1.72 16.77
N ALA A 44 20.28 1.66 15.73
CA ALA A 44 18.95 2.27 15.78
C ALA A 44 18.05 1.55 16.80
N LYS A 45 17.41 2.33 17.67
CA LYS A 45 16.42 1.86 18.66
C LYS A 45 15.00 1.79 18.09
N LYS A 46 14.73 2.47 16.98
CA LYS A 46 13.47 2.40 16.23
C LYS A 46 13.66 1.38 15.10
N ALA A 47 12.76 0.43 14.97
CA ALA A 47 12.82 -0.63 13.96
C ALA A 47 11.51 -0.72 13.17
N ILE A 48 11.59 -1.20 11.93
CA ILE A 48 10.42 -1.40 11.07
C ILE A 48 10.44 -2.85 10.59
N LEU A 49 9.40 -3.62 10.93
CA LEU A 49 9.17 -4.91 10.30
C LEU A 49 8.48 -4.69 8.95
N VAL A 50 9.08 -5.17 7.88
CA VAL A 50 8.53 -5.12 6.53
C VAL A 50 8.02 -6.49 6.13
N ILE A 51 6.77 -6.56 5.68
CA ILE A 51 6.16 -7.78 5.13
C ILE A 51 5.86 -7.52 3.65
N TYR A 52 6.60 -8.21 2.80
CA TYR A 52 6.54 -8.07 1.35
C TYR A 52 5.19 -8.50 0.73
N ASP A 53 5.02 -8.24 -0.57
CA ASP A 53 3.95 -8.85 -1.35
C ASP A 53 4.28 -10.32 -1.68
N ILE A 54 3.39 -10.99 -2.42
CA ILE A 54 3.52 -12.41 -2.77
C ILE A 54 4.79 -12.77 -3.54
N PHE A 55 5.46 -11.81 -4.18
CA PHE A 55 6.68 -12.03 -4.97
C PHE A 55 7.98 -11.92 -4.13
N GLY A 56 7.86 -11.59 -2.84
CA GLY A 56 8.96 -11.65 -1.89
C GLY A 56 10.00 -10.52 -2.07
N TYR A 57 11.27 -10.92 -2.15
CA TYR A 57 12.45 -10.03 -2.23
C TYR A 57 12.65 -9.38 -3.62
N TYR A 58 11.61 -8.72 -4.14
CA TYR A 58 11.67 -8.04 -5.42
C TYR A 58 12.47 -6.72 -5.34
N PRO A 59 13.25 -6.30 -6.36
CA PRO A 59 14.17 -5.16 -6.25
C PRO A 59 13.54 -3.85 -5.77
N GLN A 60 12.33 -3.51 -6.22
CA GLN A 60 11.65 -2.28 -5.80
C GLN A 60 11.07 -2.36 -4.37
N THR A 61 10.78 -3.57 -3.87
CA THR A 61 10.41 -3.82 -2.46
C THR A 61 11.63 -3.67 -1.54
N ILE A 62 12.78 -4.18 -1.99
CA ILE A 62 14.09 -3.98 -1.34
C ILE A 62 14.46 -2.48 -1.32
N GLN A 63 14.30 -1.79 -2.45
CA GLN A 63 14.50 -0.35 -2.56
C GLN A 63 13.59 0.43 -1.59
N GLY A 64 12.33 0.00 -1.42
CA GLY A 64 11.40 0.60 -0.45
C GLY A 64 11.91 0.47 0.99
N ALA A 65 12.34 -0.74 1.37
CA ALA A 65 12.95 -1.01 2.68
C ALA A 65 14.22 -0.16 2.92
N ASP A 66 15.09 -0.01 1.92
CA ASP A 66 16.26 0.86 2.02
C ASP A 66 15.89 2.34 2.23
N ILE A 67 14.81 2.83 1.62
CA ILE A 67 14.36 4.22 1.81
C ILE A 67 13.81 4.40 3.24
N LEU A 68 12.99 3.47 3.71
CA LEU A 68 12.47 3.45 5.09
C LEU A 68 13.61 3.43 6.13
N ALA A 69 14.69 2.70 5.87
CA ALA A 69 15.87 2.65 6.75
C ALA A 69 16.65 3.98 6.81
N GLN A 70 16.65 4.72 5.70
CA GLN A 70 17.34 6.01 5.59
C GLN A 70 16.58 7.14 6.31
N GLY A 71 15.25 7.18 6.20
CA GLY A 71 14.39 8.15 6.87
C GLY A 71 14.56 9.63 6.43
N SER A 72 13.59 10.46 6.79
CA SER A 72 13.57 11.92 6.61
C SER A 72 14.55 12.65 7.55
N GLY A 73 14.84 12.09 8.72
CA GLY A 73 15.79 12.62 9.70
C GLY A 73 16.23 11.57 10.72
N GLU A 74 15.29 10.79 11.26
CA GLU A 74 15.60 9.65 12.12
C GLU A 74 16.15 8.45 11.32
N LYS A 75 16.91 7.57 11.98
CA LYS A 75 17.38 6.30 11.40
C LYS A 75 16.63 5.13 12.01
N TYR A 76 16.18 4.23 11.14
CA TYR A 76 15.45 3.01 11.50
C TYR A 76 16.28 1.80 11.11
N GLN A 77 16.19 0.71 11.88
CA GLN A 77 16.66 -0.59 11.42
C GLN A 77 15.48 -1.34 10.81
N VAL A 78 15.56 -1.63 9.51
CA VAL A 78 14.49 -2.29 8.76
C VAL A 78 14.80 -3.77 8.64
N PHE A 79 13.81 -4.61 8.93
CA PHE A 79 13.90 -6.06 8.85
C PHE A 79 12.78 -6.59 7.95
N MET A 80 13.13 -7.36 6.91
CA MET A 80 12.19 -8.02 6.02
C MET A 80 12.49 -9.53 6.03
N PRO A 81 11.81 -10.33 6.87
CA PRO A 81 12.01 -11.79 6.94
C PRO A 81 11.38 -12.53 5.76
N ASP A 82 11.92 -13.72 5.45
CA ASP A 82 11.42 -14.58 4.37
C ASP A 82 10.24 -15.45 4.86
N PHE A 83 9.05 -14.85 4.97
CA PHE A 83 7.81 -15.55 5.35
C PHE A 83 7.42 -16.73 4.44
N PHE A 84 7.95 -16.78 3.21
CA PHE A 84 7.73 -17.86 2.24
C PHE A 84 8.93 -18.83 2.10
N GLU A 85 9.99 -18.64 2.88
CA GLU A 85 11.15 -19.56 2.98
C GLU A 85 11.78 -19.94 1.63
N GLY A 86 11.98 -18.95 0.77
CA GLY A 86 12.55 -19.13 -0.57
C GLY A 86 11.55 -19.53 -1.66
N GLU A 87 10.28 -19.77 -1.32
CA GLU A 87 9.21 -20.17 -2.25
C GLU A 87 8.12 -19.07 -2.41
N PRO A 88 8.43 -17.87 -2.95
CA PRO A 88 7.45 -16.85 -3.29
C PRO A 88 6.59 -17.24 -4.50
N ALA A 89 5.57 -16.44 -4.82
CA ALA A 89 4.74 -16.67 -5.99
C ALA A 89 5.53 -16.44 -7.29
N LYS A 90 5.36 -17.33 -8.27
CA LYS A 90 6.08 -17.27 -9.55
C LYS A 90 5.43 -16.29 -10.51
N ILE A 91 6.26 -15.63 -11.33
CA ILE A 91 5.81 -14.61 -12.29
C ILE A 91 5.02 -15.26 -13.44
N GLU A 92 5.38 -16.48 -13.81
CA GLU A 92 4.75 -17.28 -14.87
C GLU A 92 3.28 -17.62 -14.59
N TRP A 93 2.82 -17.48 -13.35
CA TRP A 93 1.40 -17.63 -12.98
C TRP A 93 0.58 -16.35 -13.24
N TYR A 94 1.21 -15.26 -13.69
CA TYR A 94 0.59 -13.95 -13.82
C TYR A 94 0.64 -13.36 -15.24
N PRO A 95 -0.52 -12.95 -15.81
CA PRO A 95 -1.88 -13.21 -15.33
C PRO A 95 -2.24 -14.71 -15.41
N PRO A 96 -3.06 -15.25 -14.49
CA PRO A 96 -3.55 -16.62 -14.55
C PRO A 96 -4.70 -16.69 -15.55
N VAL A 97 -4.35 -16.87 -16.82
CA VAL A 97 -5.28 -16.97 -17.96
C VAL A 97 -5.55 -18.40 -18.40
N THR A 98 -4.80 -19.38 -17.87
CA THR A 98 -5.09 -20.81 -17.99
C THR A 98 -5.46 -21.42 -16.64
N ASP A 99 -6.16 -22.55 -16.67
CA ASP A 99 -6.56 -23.28 -15.46
C ASP A 99 -5.33 -23.80 -14.69
N GLU A 100 -4.23 -24.13 -15.36
CA GLU A 100 -2.98 -24.54 -14.73
C GLU A 100 -2.30 -23.38 -13.98
N GLN A 101 -2.29 -22.16 -14.53
CA GLN A 101 -1.78 -20.98 -13.84
C GLN A 101 -2.66 -20.63 -12.63
N MET A 102 -3.98 -20.64 -12.80
CA MET A 102 -4.95 -20.39 -11.72
C MET A 102 -4.78 -21.43 -10.61
N LYS A 103 -4.69 -22.71 -10.95
CA LYS A 103 -4.46 -23.80 -10.00
C LYS A 103 -3.12 -23.64 -9.28
N SER A 104 -2.03 -23.36 -10.00
CA SER A 104 -0.69 -23.18 -9.40
C SER A 104 -0.68 -22.03 -8.38
N LEU A 105 -1.37 -20.93 -8.69
CA LEU A 105 -1.50 -19.79 -7.79
C LEU A 105 -2.35 -20.14 -6.55
N MET A 106 -3.46 -20.86 -6.72
CA MET A 106 -4.31 -21.31 -5.62
C MET A 106 -3.61 -22.33 -4.71
N ASP A 107 -2.90 -23.30 -5.29
CA ASP A 107 -2.08 -24.29 -4.58
C ASP A 107 -0.98 -23.58 -3.76
N TRP A 108 -0.40 -22.49 -4.28
CA TRP A 108 0.60 -21.68 -3.57
C TRP A 108 0.01 -20.87 -2.40
N PHE A 109 -1.17 -20.25 -2.59
CA PHE A 109 -1.89 -19.50 -1.57
C PHE A 109 -2.48 -20.40 -0.45
N ALA A 110 -2.89 -21.63 -0.77
CA ALA A 110 -3.58 -22.51 0.17
C ALA A 110 -2.84 -22.72 1.52
N PRO A 111 -1.51 -22.99 1.55
CA PRO A 111 -0.71 -23.00 2.78
C PRO A 111 -0.22 -21.60 3.20
N ARG A 112 -0.16 -20.61 2.30
CA ARG A 112 0.39 -19.27 2.55
C ARG A 112 -0.68 -18.22 2.86
N LYS A 113 -1.57 -18.54 3.80
CA LYS A 113 -2.56 -17.58 4.33
C LYS A 113 -1.89 -16.59 5.28
N PRO A 114 -2.37 -15.33 5.42
CA PRO A 114 -1.80 -14.33 6.33
C PRO A 114 -1.50 -14.82 7.75
N ASN A 115 -2.30 -15.76 8.27
CA ASN A 115 -2.08 -16.46 9.55
C ASN A 115 -0.64 -16.93 9.76
N ILE A 116 0.04 -17.46 8.73
CA ILE A 116 1.40 -17.97 8.89
C ILE A 116 2.40 -16.89 9.30
N ALA A 117 2.17 -15.63 8.92
CA ALA A 117 3.00 -14.52 9.37
C ALA A 117 2.57 -14.04 10.77
N ILE A 118 1.25 -13.95 11.02
CA ILE A 118 0.68 -13.52 12.31
C ILE A 118 1.21 -14.39 13.46
N GLU A 119 1.24 -15.72 13.27
CA GLU A 119 1.71 -16.68 14.27
C GLU A 119 3.25 -16.64 14.47
N ARG A 120 4.01 -16.23 13.44
CA ARG A 120 5.49 -16.17 13.47
C ARG A 120 6.04 -14.83 13.96
N ILE A 121 5.30 -13.73 13.84
CA ILE A 121 5.75 -12.39 14.24
C ILE A 121 6.31 -12.36 15.68
N PRO A 122 5.65 -12.92 16.72
CA PRO A 122 6.17 -12.88 18.09
C PRO A 122 7.50 -13.63 18.30
N SER A 123 7.84 -14.64 17.49
CA SER A 123 9.16 -15.28 17.54
C SER A 123 10.17 -14.54 16.68
N ILE A 124 9.78 -14.04 15.51
CA ILE A 124 10.62 -13.20 14.64
C ILE A 124 11.16 -11.96 15.39
N LEU A 125 10.28 -11.20 16.06
CA LEU A 125 10.70 -9.99 16.78
C LEU A 125 11.70 -10.33 17.90
N ARG A 126 11.39 -11.33 18.73
CA ARG A 126 12.30 -11.80 19.78
C ARG A 126 13.66 -12.25 19.23
N ASN A 127 13.66 -13.06 18.17
CA ASN A 127 14.90 -13.56 17.55
C ASN A 127 15.75 -12.42 16.94
N ILE A 128 15.14 -11.29 16.57
CA ILE A 128 15.83 -10.07 16.15
C ILE A 128 16.39 -9.33 17.38
N GLU A 129 15.60 -9.17 18.45
CA GLU A 129 15.99 -8.44 19.66
C GLU A 129 17.07 -9.15 20.48
N GLU A 130 17.08 -10.50 20.48
CA GLU A 130 18.18 -11.33 21.00
C GLU A 130 19.53 -11.03 20.31
N LYS A 131 19.51 -10.53 19.06
CA LYS A 131 20.70 -10.23 18.25
C LYS A 131 21.04 -8.74 18.15
N TYR A 132 20.05 -7.85 18.19
CA TYR A 132 20.21 -6.40 17.97
C TYR A 132 19.75 -5.51 19.14
N GLY A 133 19.34 -6.11 20.26
CA GLY A 133 18.72 -5.44 21.40
C GLY A 133 17.25 -5.07 21.14
N GLU A 134 16.52 -4.81 22.23
CA GLU A 134 15.13 -4.35 22.25
C GLU A 134 14.90 -3.15 21.31
N LYS A 135 13.80 -3.17 20.54
CA LYS A 135 13.45 -2.11 19.59
C LYS A 135 12.05 -1.55 19.85
N SER A 136 11.87 -0.25 19.59
CA SER A 136 10.55 0.34 19.39
C SER A 136 10.10 0.07 17.95
N TRP A 137 9.15 -0.85 17.79
CA TRP A 137 8.71 -1.34 16.48
C TRP A 137 7.62 -0.48 15.84
N GLY A 138 7.74 -0.26 14.55
CA GLY A 138 6.63 -0.05 13.61
C GLY A 138 6.59 -1.17 12.58
N ALA A 139 5.58 -1.17 11.69
CA ALA A 139 5.51 -2.17 10.63
C ALA A 139 4.89 -1.64 9.32
N VAL A 140 5.31 -2.22 8.20
CA VAL A 140 4.87 -1.87 6.84
C VAL A 140 4.53 -3.15 6.07
N GLY A 141 3.33 -3.24 5.51
CA GLY A 141 2.84 -4.41 4.78
C GLY A 141 2.38 -4.09 3.36
N TYR A 142 2.91 -4.80 2.37
CA TYR A 142 2.53 -4.68 0.96
C TYR A 142 1.56 -5.79 0.56
N CYS A 143 0.45 -5.48 -0.13
CA CYS A 143 -0.48 -6.51 -0.66
C CYS A 143 -0.92 -7.52 0.43
N TRP A 144 -0.45 -8.76 0.36
CA TRP A 144 -0.63 -9.84 1.33
C TRP A 144 -0.10 -9.47 2.72
N GLY A 145 1.07 -8.83 2.78
CA GLY A 145 1.62 -8.28 4.02
C GLY A 145 0.75 -7.16 4.61
N GLY A 146 0.00 -6.44 3.77
CA GLY A 146 -0.98 -5.44 4.22
C GLY A 146 -2.01 -6.04 5.18
N LYS A 147 -2.64 -7.16 4.79
CA LYS A 147 -3.60 -7.91 5.63
C LYS A 147 -2.98 -8.39 6.94
N VAL A 148 -1.73 -8.88 6.90
CA VAL A 148 -1.00 -9.29 8.12
C VAL A 148 -0.82 -8.08 9.07
N ILE A 149 -0.44 -6.93 8.53
CA ILE A 149 -0.22 -5.71 9.32
C ILE A 149 -1.53 -5.13 9.84
N ALA A 150 -2.63 -5.18 9.10
CA ALA A 150 -3.95 -4.78 9.60
C ALA A 150 -4.36 -5.59 10.85
N ILE A 151 -4.35 -6.92 10.74
CA ILE A 151 -4.77 -7.81 11.83
C ILE A 151 -3.84 -7.69 13.06
N THR A 152 -2.54 -7.50 12.84
CA THR A 152 -1.57 -7.31 13.93
C THR A 152 -1.51 -5.89 14.49
N SER A 153 -2.35 -4.96 14.02
CA SER A 153 -2.46 -3.58 14.53
C SER A 153 -3.61 -3.36 15.53
N GLY A 154 -4.23 -4.44 16.01
CA GLY A 154 -5.27 -4.40 17.05
C GLY A 154 -4.76 -4.34 18.50
N PRO A 155 -5.61 -4.63 19.52
CA PRO A 155 -5.35 -4.30 20.93
C PRO A 155 -4.03 -4.80 21.53
N ASN A 156 -3.49 -5.92 21.03
CA ASN A 156 -2.23 -6.52 21.48
C ASN A 156 -1.07 -6.27 20.49
N SER A 157 -1.11 -5.17 19.73
CA SER A 157 -0.12 -4.89 18.70
C SER A 157 1.29 -4.70 19.27
N PRO A 158 2.33 -5.33 18.69
CA PRO A 158 3.72 -4.98 18.97
C PRO A 158 4.15 -3.65 18.32
N TRP A 159 3.36 -3.10 17.39
CA TRP A 159 3.69 -1.87 16.66
C TRP A 159 3.25 -0.60 17.42
N LYS A 160 4.03 0.47 17.33
CA LYS A 160 3.63 1.82 17.78
C LYS A 160 2.85 2.60 16.72
N VAL A 161 3.07 2.26 15.45
CA VAL A 161 2.42 2.83 14.26
C VAL A 161 2.67 1.85 13.11
N SER A 162 1.70 1.70 12.20
CA SER A 162 1.80 0.74 11.10
C SER A 162 1.24 1.28 9.77
N ALA A 163 1.68 0.69 8.66
CA ALA A 163 1.26 1.09 7.31
C ALA A 163 0.84 -0.11 6.45
N GLN A 164 -0.29 0.02 5.76
CA GLN A 164 -0.73 -0.82 4.65
C GLN A 164 -0.48 -0.11 3.32
N LEU A 165 0.19 -0.80 2.40
CA LEU A 165 0.55 -0.29 1.09
C LEU A 165 -0.08 -1.20 0.04
N HIS A 166 -0.94 -0.64 -0.81
CA HIS A 166 -1.84 -1.34 -1.75
C HIS A 166 -2.41 -2.64 -1.15
N PRO A 167 -3.22 -2.56 -0.07
CA PRO A 167 -3.61 -3.73 0.71
C PRO A 167 -4.41 -4.76 -0.11
N GLY A 168 -4.00 -6.03 -0.03
CA GLY A 168 -4.79 -7.16 -0.51
C GLY A 168 -5.60 -7.77 0.62
N MET A 169 -6.73 -8.43 0.32
CA MET A 169 -7.65 -8.99 1.32
C MET A 169 -8.19 -7.95 2.32
N MET A 170 -8.29 -6.70 1.88
CA MET A 170 -8.77 -5.57 2.67
C MET A 170 -10.21 -5.82 3.16
N ASP A 171 -10.48 -5.47 4.41
CA ASP A 171 -11.68 -5.90 5.14
C ASP A 171 -12.07 -4.83 6.17
N VAL A 172 -13.31 -4.34 6.07
CA VAL A 172 -13.81 -3.25 6.92
C VAL A 172 -13.86 -3.68 8.39
N GLU A 173 -14.02 -4.98 8.69
CA GLU A 173 -13.95 -5.43 10.08
C GLU A 173 -12.54 -5.27 10.68
N ASP A 174 -11.47 -5.38 9.90
CA ASP A 174 -10.12 -5.20 10.42
C ASP A 174 -9.87 -3.73 10.77
N ALA A 175 -10.39 -2.79 9.98
CA ALA A 175 -10.28 -1.35 10.27
C ALA A 175 -10.83 -0.98 11.65
N GLY A 176 -11.98 -1.56 12.03
CA GLY A 176 -12.59 -1.36 13.35
C GLY A 176 -11.89 -2.08 14.50
N LYS A 177 -10.99 -3.03 14.20
CA LYS A 177 -10.17 -3.76 15.18
C LYS A 177 -8.82 -3.09 15.44
N ILE A 178 -8.37 -2.15 14.60
CA ILE A 178 -7.08 -1.44 14.74
C ILE A 178 -7.13 -0.42 15.89
N THR A 179 -6.08 -0.41 16.73
CA THR A 179 -6.02 0.42 17.96
C THR A 179 -4.78 1.32 18.05
N ILE A 180 -3.97 1.40 17.00
CA ILE A 180 -2.74 2.21 16.93
C ILE A 180 -2.77 3.16 15.72
N PRO A 181 -1.95 4.23 15.68
CA PRO A 181 -1.84 5.08 14.50
C PRO A 181 -1.56 4.29 13.21
N HIS A 182 -2.32 4.56 12.15
CA HIS A 182 -2.36 3.68 10.98
C HIS A 182 -2.38 4.42 9.63
N VAL A 183 -1.51 4.01 8.70
CA VAL A 183 -1.40 4.56 7.35
C VAL A 183 -1.98 3.57 6.33
N VAL A 184 -2.76 4.04 5.36
CA VAL A 184 -3.22 3.25 4.21
C VAL A 184 -2.97 4.01 2.92
N LEU A 185 -2.04 3.52 2.09
CA LEU A 185 -1.82 4.04 0.73
C LEU A 185 -2.38 3.03 -0.29
N ALA A 186 -3.56 3.30 -0.81
CA ALA A 186 -4.31 2.48 -1.75
C ALA A 186 -3.95 2.79 -3.22
N SER A 187 -4.25 1.84 -4.12
CA SER A 187 -4.27 2.03 -5.58
C SER A 187 -5.71 2.25 -6.09
N GLU A 188 -5.90 2.50 -7.39
CA GLU A 188 -7.23 2.67 -8.02
C GLU A 188 -8.22 1.54 -7.66
N GLU A 189 -7.70 0.31 -7.47
CA GLU A 189 -8.51 -0.91 -7.33
C GLU A 189 -9.10 -1.12 -5.93
N GLU A 190 -8.41 -0.64 -4.88
CA GLU A 190 -8.89 -0.70 -3.50
C GLU A 190 -9.95 0.39 -3.23
N ARG A 191 -9.99 1.45 -4.04
CA ARG A 191 -10.84 2.64 -3.91
C ARG A 191 -12.31 2.35 -3.54
N LYS A 192 -12.88 1.30 -4.14
CA LYS A 192 -14.27 0.85 -3.91
C LYS A 192 -14.56 0.48 -2.44
N ASP A 193 -13.55 0.02 -1.70
CA ASP A 193 -13.64 -0.45 -0.32
C ASP A 193 -13.12 0.63 0.68
N MET A 194 -12.34 1.61 0.19
CA MET A 194 -11.69 2.64 1.00
C MET A 194 -12.67 3.50 1.81
N ASP A 195 -13.76 3.98 1.22
CA ASP A 195 -14.77 4.80 1.91
C ASP A 195 -15.36 4.10 3.15
N ALA A 196 -15.49 2.77 3.09
CA ALA A 196 -15.98 1.97 4.19
C ALA A 196 -14.88 1.68 5.22
N TYR A 197 -13.68 1.35 4.75
CA TYR A 197 -12.52 1.07 5.58
C TYR A 197 -12.07 2.30 6.38
N GLU A 198 -11.92 3.46 5.74
CA GLU A 198 -11.54 4.70 6.43
C GLU A 198 -12.62 5.14 7.42
N ARG A 199 -13.91 5.03 7.07
CA ARG A 199 -15.01 5.36 8.00
C ARG A 199 -14.95 4.51 9.28
N GLU A 200 -14.48 3.27 9.18
CA GLU A 200 -14.37 2.37 10.32
C GLU A 200 -13.03 2.46 11.08
N LEU A 201 -11.98 2.97 10.45
CA LEU A 201 -10.70 3.26 11.10
C LEU A 201 -10.82 4.47 12.05
N LYS A 202 -10.98 4.23 13.36
CA LYS A 202 -11.22 5.27 14.40
C LYS A 202 -9.95 5.87 15.05
N VAL A 203 -8.77 5.46 14.60
CA VAL A 203 -7.45 5.86 15.13
C VAL A 203 -6.90 7.12 14.46
N GLU A 204 -5.79 7.67 14.98
CA GLU A 204 -4.94 8.60 14.22
C GLU A 204 -4.53 7.93 12.89
N LYS A 205 -4.79 8.57 11.75
CA LYS A 205 -4.63 7.92 10.46
C LYS A 205 -4.16 8.86 9.36
N TYR A 206 -3.49 8.27 8.37
CA TYR A 206 -3.33 8.88 7.05
C TYR A 206 -3.85 7.89 6.00
N VAL A 207 -4.81 8.35 5.18
CA VAL A 207 -5.41 7.53 4.13
C VAL A 207 -5.31 8.29 2.81
N GLU A 208 -4.79 7.62 1.79
CA GLU A 208 -4.70 8.16 0.44
C GLU A 208 -4.96 7.07 -0.60
N THR A 209 -5.68 7.40 -1.68
CA THR A 209 -5.80 6.54 -2.86
C THR A 209 -5.05 7.17 -4.02
N PHE A 210 -4.09 6.43 -4.57
CA PHE A 210 -3.32 6.81 -5.74
C PHE A 210 -4.10 6.38 -7.00
N GLU A 211 -5.04 7.22 -7.44
CA GLU A 211 -6.02 6.90 -8.49
C GLU A 211 -5.42 6.64 -9.90
N ASP A 212 -4.14 6.96 -10.12
CA ASP A 212 -3.41 6.69 -11.36
C ASP A 212 -2.44 5.50 -11.26
N GLN A 213 -2.43 4.80 -10.12
CA GLN A 213 -1.53 3.68 -9.84
C GLN A 213 -2.28 2.35 -9.71
N VAL A 214 -1.57 1.26 -10.04
CA VAL A 214 -2.05 -0.12 -9.95
C VAL A 214 -1.66 -0.78 -8.62
N HIS A 215 -2.37 -1.82 -8.22
CA HIS A 215 -2.01 -2.60 -7.05
C HIS A 215 -0.58 -3.16 -7.18
N GLY A 216 0.26 -2.97 -6.15
CA GLY A 216 1.69 -3.31 -6.18
C GLY A 216 2.64 -2.17 -6.60
N PHE A 217 2.15 -0.96 -6.85
CA PHE A 217 2.96 0.18 -7.32
C PHE A 217 4.08 0.66 -6.37
N LEU A 218 4.10 0.20 -5.12
CA LEU A 218 5.17 0.49 -4.14
C LEU A 218 6.12 -0.70 -3.91
N SER A 219 5.88 -1.82 -4.57
CA SER A 219 6.58 -3.10 -4.40
C SER A 219 6.88 -3.73 -5.77
N ALA A 220 6.63 -5.02 -5.99
CA ALA A 220 7.07 -5.74 -7.18
C ALA A 220 6.52 -5.22 -8.52
N ARG A 221 5.44 -4.42 -8.52
CA ARG A 221 4.83 -3.84 -9.74
C ARG A 221 5.16 -2.36 -9.93
N ALA A 222 6.09 -1.81 -9.15
CA ALA A 222 6.59 -0.45 -9.29
C ALA A 222 7.39 -0.27 -10.60
N ASP A 223 6.77 0.34 -11.61
CA ASP A 223 7.45 0.76 -12.83
C ASP A 223 8.16 2.10 -12.58
N LEU A 224 9.49 2.06 -12.48
CA LEU A 224 10.34 3.22 -12.16
C LEU A 224 10.93 3.90 -13.41
N GLU A 225 10.69 3.34 -14.59
CA GLU A 225 11.09 3.92 -15.88
C GLU A 225 10.04 4.93 -16.37
N ASP A 226 8.77 4.69 -16.08
CA ASP A 226 7.70 5.68 -16.24
C ASP A 226 7.83 6.81 -15.20
N GLU A 227 7.95 8.05 -15.66
CA GLU A 227 8.17 9.22 -14.82
C GLU A 227 7.01 9.51 -13.84
N VAL A 228 5.77 9.20 -14.22
CA VAL A 228 4.58 9.44 -13.38
C VAL A 228 4.55 8.42 -12.25
N LYS A 229 4.73 7.14 -12.58
CA LYS A 229 4.72 6.04 -11.60
C LYS A 229 5.93 6.10 -10.67
N ARG A 230 7.12 6.43 -11.18
CA ARG A 230 8.29 6.75 -10.33
C ARG A 230 7.98 7.94 -9.41
N SER A 231 7.32 8.99 -9.90
CA SER A 231 6.93 10.15 -9.08
C SER A 231 5.93 9.76 -7.98
N ALA A 232 4.99 8.85 -8.25
CA ALA A 232 4.07 8.31 -7.25
C ALA A 232 4.80 7.48 -6.18
N TYR A 233 5.69 6.57 -6.61
CA TYR A 233 6.55 5.78 -5.73
C TYR A 233 7.41 6.69 -4.83
N GLU A 234 8.12 7.66 -5.42
CA GLU A 234 8.94 8.62 -4.66
C GLU A 234 8.12 9.45 -3.66
N ARG A 235 6.90 9.86 -4.04
CA ARG A 235 6.02 10.65 -3.17
C ARG A 235 5.53 9.85 -1.97
N ALA A 236 5.08 8.61 -2.17
CA ALA A 236 4.68 7.72 -1.09
C ALA A 236 5.83 7.51 -0.08
N TYR A 237 7.04 7.19 -0.56
CA TYR A 237 8.22 7.07 0.32
C TYR A 237 8.83 8.44 0.74
N GLY A 238 8.12 9.55 0.60
CA GLY A 238 8.50 10.85 1.15
C GLY A 238 9.72 11.55 0.54
N LYS A 239 10.21 11.12 -0.63
CA LYS A 239 11.46 11.61 -1.23
C LYS A 239 11.43 13.05 -1.76
N ARG A 240 10.26 13.71 -1.79
CA ARG A 240 10.10 15.09 -2.26
C ARG A 240 9.66 15.98 -1.10
N ALA A 241 10.56 16.84 -0.64
CA ALA A 241 10.53 17.56 0.64
C ALA A 241 9.49 18.70 0.77
N SER A 242 8.33 18.55 0.14
CA SER A 242 7.21 19.51 0.21
C SER A 242 5.84 18.88 -0.09
N SER A 243 5.75 17.56 -0.30
CA SER A 243 4.46 16.88 -0.50
C SER A 243 3.85 16.42 0.83
N PRO A 244 2.58 16.74 1.12
CA PRO A 244 1.78 15.99 2.08
C PRO A 244 1.71 14.51 1.66
N GLY A 245 1.71 13.59 2.63
CA GLY A 245 1.57 12.15 2.37
C GLY A 245 2.86 11.30 2.32
N ALA A 246 3.97 11.81 2.85
CA ALA A 246 5.17 11.01 3.06
C ALA A 246 4.95 9.88 4.09
N ILE A 247 5.46 8.67 3.83
CA ILE A 247 5.64 7.64 4.87
C ILE A 247 6.84 8.04 5.75
N SER A 248 6.63 8.96 6.70
CA SER A 248 7.59 9.33 7.73
C SER A 248 7.07 8.92 9.11
N MET A 249 7.68 7.88 9.70
CA MET A 249 7.28 7.30 11.00
C MET A 249 7.90 8.08 12.18
N GLU A 250 7.85 9.41 12.11
CA GLU A 250 8.52 10.29 13.07
C GLU A 250 7.79 10.33 14.41
N ASN A 251 8.54 10.08 15.49
CA ASN A 251 8.07 10.18 16.88
C ASN A 251 6.77 9.42 17.24
N GLY A 252 6.44 8.36 16.51
CA GLY A 252 5.28 7.51 16.80
C GLY A 252 3.93 8.12 16.43
N ARG A 253 3.91 9.12 15.53
CA ARG A 253 2.70 9.67 14.91
C ARG A 253 2.70 9.45 13.41
N ALA A 254 1.52 9.38 12.81
CA ALA A 254 1.32 9.35 11.36
C ALA A 254 1.36 10.77 10.79
N LEU A 255 2.54 11.40 10.81
CA LEU A 255 2.71 12.81 10.42
C LEU A 255 2.66 13.02 8.90
N ALA A 256 1.45 13.21 8.37
CA ALA A 256 1.26 13.93 7.13
C ALA A 256 1.58 15.42 7.33
N SER A 257 2.49 15.95 6.52
CA SER A 257 2.93 17.35 6.51
C SER A 257 1.85 18.29 5.95
N PHE A 258 0.88 18.67 6.78
CA PHE A 258 -0.15 19.66 6.44
C PHE A 258 0.43 21.07 6.24
N GLN A 259 0.87 21.38 5.03
CA GLN A 259 0.89 22.76 4.52
C GLN A 259 -0.29 22.94 3.57
N ASN A 260 -1.21 23.82 3.96
CA ASN A 260 -2.45 24.11 3.25
C ASN A 260 -2.16 24.96 1.99
N PRO A 261 -2.44 24.49 0.76
CA PRO A 261 -2.13 25.21 -0.47
C PRO A 261 -3.19 26.29 -0.76
N GLN A 262 -3.27 27.33 0.07
CA GLN A 262 -4.05 28.52 -0.25
C GLN A 262 -3.29 29.41 -1.25
N SER A 263 -3.88 29.56 -2.44
CA SER A 263 -3.65 30.66 -3.41
C SER A 263 -2.19 31.07 -3.63
N LEU A 264 -1.48 30.33 -4.48
CA LEU A 264 -0.36 30.87 -5.24
C LEU A 264 -0.84 31.26 -6.65
N ASP A 265 -1.41 32.45 -6.76
CA ASP A 265 -1.65 33.08 -8.06
C ASP A 265 -0.30 33.46 -8.69
N CYS A 266 0.05 32.82 -9.80
CA CYS A 266 1.28 33.07 -10.54
C CYS A 266 1.15 34.30 -11.44
N ASP A 267 1.25 35.51 -10.89
CA ASP A 267 1.50 36.71 -11.69
C ASP A 267 3.01 36.90 -11.92
N ILE A 268 3.42 36.93 -13.19
CA ILE A 268 4.83 37.00 -13.60
C ILE A 268 5.08 38.37 -14.26
N SER A 269 5.36 39.38 -13.45
CA SER A 269 5.82 40.69 -13.93
C SER A 269 6.77 41.39 -12.94
N SER A 270 7.92 41.89 -13.45
CA SER A 270 9.05 42.49 -12.71
C SER A 270 9.70 41.59 -11.62
N LEU A 271 10.97 41.18 -11.65
CA LEU A 271 12.22 41.67 -12.25
C LEU A 271 12.86 42.89 -11.52
N HIS A 272 14.00 42.61 -10.87
CA HIS A 272 15.07 43.51 -10.35
C HIS A 272 15.21 43.81 -8.84
N CYS A 273 16.49 43.72 -8.44
CA CYS A 273 17.22 44.54 -7.46
C CYS A 273 17.23 44.23 -5.94
N LYS A 274 18.33 43.53 -5.56
CA LYS A 274 19.39 44.00 -4.63
C LYS A 274 19.13 44.08 -3.11
N ASN A 275 19.93 43.28 -2.42
CA ASN A 275 20.74 43.61 -1.24
C ASN A 275 20.07 43.94 0.11
N ALA A 276 20.44 43.11 1.09
CA ALA A 276 20.35 43.32 2.52
C ALA A 276 20.92 44.64 3.06
N ILE A 277 20.49 45.04 4.27
CA ILE A 277 21.34 45.65 5.32
C ILE A 277 20.63 45.64 6.71
N THR A 278 21.38 45.22 7.75
CA THR A 278 21.25 45.45 9.23
C THR A 278 19.86 45.52 9.91
N ARG A 279 19.50 44.59 10.82
CA ARG A 279 19.78 44.53 12.30
C ARG A 279 18.81 45.28 13.24
N ASN A 280 18.30 44.52 14.22
CA ASN A 280 18.12 44.79 15.67
C ASN A 280 17.72 46.19 16.18
N LEU A 281 16.67 46.25 17.03
CA LEU A 281 16.69 46.56 18.50
C LEU A 281 15.22 46.72 19.00
N VAL A 282 14.78 46.08 20.11
CA VAL A 282 14.67 46.62 21.51
C VAL A 282 13.82 47.90 21.60
N SER A 283 12.80 48.06 22.45
CA SER A 283 12.06 47.16 23.37
C SER A 283 10.69 47.83 23.69
N GLY A 284 9.75 47.12 24.35
CA GLY A 284 8.47 47.71 24.77
C GLY A 284 8.54 48.51 26.08
N TYR A 285 7.47 49.23 26.43
CA TYR A 285 7.20 49.70 27.81
C TYR A 285 5.68 49.89 28.09
N LEU A 286 5.36 50.13 29.37
CA LEU A 286 4.05 50.25 30.02
C LEU A 286 3.17 51.45 29.55
N SER A 287 1.94 51.72 30.04
CA SER A 287 0.79 50.98 30.63
C SER A 287 -0.12 51.97 31.39
N ILE A 288 -1.45 51.78 31.40
CA ILE A 288 -2.46 52.41 32.28
C ILE A 288 -2.64 53.95 32.23
N TYR A 289 -3.89 54.41 32.04
CA TYR A 289 -4.53 55.46 32.87
C TYR A 289 -6.06 55.37 32.79
N GLN A 290 -6.77 55.79 33.85
CA GLN A 290 -8.23 55.94 33.93
C GLN A 290 -8.60 57.41 34.18
N ILE A 291 -9.86 57.81 33.92
CA ILE A 291 -10.79 58.48 34.88
C ILE A 291 -12.11 58.93 34.17
N HIS A 292 -13.17 59.10 34.96
CA HIS A 292 -14.59 59.36 34.57
C HIS A 292 -14.99 60.84 34.82
N PRO A 293 -16.17 61.36 34.39
CA PRO A 293 -17.30 61.49 35.34
C PRO A 293 -18.77 61.67 34.82
N ARG A 294 -19.74 60.97 35.46
CA ARG A 294 -21.15 61.39 35.81
C ARG A 294 -22.13 61.81 34.64
N ILE A 295 -23.46 62.00 34.75
CA ILE A 295 -24.50 62.14 35.82
C ILE A 295 -25.80 61.34 35.46
N ASN A 296 -26.56 60.87 36.47
CA ASN A 296 -28.01 60.47 36.58
C ASN A 296 -28.93 60.52 35.33
N LYS A 297 -29.96 59.67 35.12
CA LYS A 297 -30.97 58.99 36.02
C LYS A 297 -31.69 57.87 35.18
N MET A 298 -32.68 57.03 35.56
CA MET A 298 -33.51 56.74 36.77
C MET A 298 -34.05 55.27 36.73
N ILE A 299 -34.75 54.80 37.77
CA ILE A 299 -35.36 53.45 38.04
C ILE A 299 -36.70 53.69 38.80
N PRO A 300 -37.82 52.89 38.77
CA PRO A 300 -38.04 51.41 38.64
C PRO A 300 -39.17 51.01 37.64
N ALA A 301 -39.88 49.85 37.69
CA ALA A 301 -39.53 48.40 37.70
C ALA A 301 -40.82 47.51 37.83
N THR A 302 -40.78 46.22 37.44
CA THR A 302 -41.44 45.07 38.15
C THR A 302 -41.07 43.67 37.59
N MET A 303 -40.96 42.70 38.52
CA MET A 303 -40.95 41.21 38.52
C MET A 303 -41.15 40.38 37.21
N PHE A 304 -40.63 39.14 37.08
CA PHE A 304 -40.63 38.00 38.06
C PHE A 304 -39.35 37.13 38.10
N LEU A 305 -39.26 36.24 39.11
CA LEU A 305 -38.12 35.37 39.48
C LEU A 305 -38.47 33.87 39.43
N ARG A 306 -37.48 32.97 39.23
CA ARG A 306 -37.18 31.83 40.16
C ARG A 306 -35.94 30.97 39.85
N THR A 307 -35.52 30.20 40.86
CA THR A 307 -34.44 29.18 40.95
C THR A 307 -34.91 28.04 41.92
N ALA A 308 -34.19 26.96 42.29
CA ALA A 308 -32.79 26.53 42.21
C ALA A 308 -32.70 24.96 42.23
N ARG A 309 -31.66 24.29 41.69
CA ARG A 309 -30.41 23.76 42.33
C ARG A 309 -30.59 22.50 43.23
N MET A 310 -29.51 21.67 43.31
CA MET A 310 -29.33 20.36 44.01
C MET A 310 -29.74 19.14 43.16
N ILE A 311 -29.04 17.99 43.05
CA ILE A 311 -27.99 17.23 43.79
C ILE A 311 -28.53 16.11 44.71
N PHE A 312 -28.35 14.85 44.26
CA PHE A 312 -28.21 13.52 44.94
C PHE A 312 -29.00 13.20 46.24
N PRO A 313 -29.58 11.98 46.38
CA PRO A 313 -28.77 10.74 46.56
C PRO A 313 -29.30 9.48 45.82
N ALA A 314 -28.69 8.32 46.09
CA ALA A 314 -29.02 7.00 45.52
C ALA A 314 -29.93 6.15 46.45
N PHE A 315 -30.52 5.04 45.95
CA PHE A 315 -30.61 3.73 46.65
C PHE A 315 -31.24 2.61 45.77
N ALA A 316 -31.19 1.37 46.29
CA ALA A 316 -32.11 0.24 46.04
C ALA A 316 -32.08 -0.56 44.69
N ARG A 317 -31.17 -1.53 44.66
CA ARG A 317 -31.24 -2.84 43.98
C ARG A 317 -32.47 -3.67 44.41
N VAL A 318 -33.22 -4.28 43.47
CA VAL A 318 -34.07 -5.49 43.67
C VAL A 318 -34.02 -6.38 42.40
N GLN A 319 -34.24 -7.70 42.56
CA GLN A 319 -34.21 -8.72 41.49
C GLN A 319 -35.60 -9.35 41.23
N SER A 320 -35.80 -9.82 40.00
CA SER A 320 -36.81 -10.80 39.54
C SER A 320 -36.22 -11.42 38.26
N THR A 321 -36.07 -12.73 38.00
CA THR A 321 -36.61 -14.00 38.54
C THR A 321 -38.12 -14.16 38.37
N GLN A 322 -38.65 -15.15 37.64
CA GLN A 322 -38.20 -16.54 37.49
C GLN A 322 -38.67 -17.22 36.17
N LEU A 323 -37.92 -18.28 35.75
CA LEU A 323 -38.37 -19.54 35.08
C LEU A 323 -39.28 -19.48 33.82
N ALA A 324 -39.57 -20.57 33.10
CA ALA A 324 -38.76 -21.72 32.61
C ALA A 324 -39.62 -22.50 31.59
N GLY A 325 -39.02 -23.26 30.67
CA GLY A 325 -39.79 -23.96 29.63
C GLY A 325 -39.01 -24.96 28.78
N ALA A 326 -38.36 -25.95 29.41
CA ALA A 326 -37.68 -27.02 28.68
C ALA A 326 -38.63 -28.17 28.31
N ARG A 327 -38.46 -28.74 27.11
CA ARG A 327 -38.66 -30.17 26.84
C ARG A 327 -37.93 -30.60 25.56
N SER A 328 -37.46 -31.84 25.57
CA SER A 328 -36.71 -32.48 24.48
C SER A 328 -37.33 -33.84 24.18
N PHE A 329 -37.37 -34.22 22.91
CA PHE A 329 -37.34 -35.58 22.37
C PHE A 329 -36.59 -35.48 21.04
N ALA A 330 -35.50 -36.24 20.81
CA ALA A 330 -35.50 -37.63 20.32
C ALA A 330 -36.15 -37.77 18.93
N SER A 331 -35.67 -38.61 18.01
CA SER A 331 -34.44 -39.42 17.87
C SER A 331 -34.53 -40.12 16.51
N MET A 332 -33.42 -40.34 15.79
CA MET A 332 -33.23 -41.57 15.00
C MET A 332 -31.78 -41.72 14.50
N GLN A 333 -31.20 -42.89 14.74
CA GLN A 333 -30.06 -43.44 14.00
C GLN A 333 -30.56 -44.59 13.09
N MET A 334 -29.63 -45.35 12.49
CA MET A 334 -29.77 -46.51 11.58
C MET A 334 -29.69 -46.15 10.08
N ALA A 335 -28.99 -46.91 9.23
CA ALA A 335 -28.02 -47.99 9.47
C ALA A 335 -27.05 -48.19 8.28
N LYS A 336 -26.03 -49.04 8.47
CA LYS A 336 -25.05 -49.47 7.44
C LYS A 336 -25.67 -50.50 6.48
N ARG A 337 -25.22 -50.56 5.21
CA ARG A 337 -24.36 -51.66 4.68
C ARG A 337 -23.95 -51.48 3.19
N PRO A 338 -22.94 -52.25 2.70
CA PRO A 338 -22.34 -52.08 1.36
C PRO A 338 -22.54 -53.28 0.41
N THR A 339 -22.23 -53.07 -0.88
CA THR A 339 -21.77 -54.02 -1.93
C THR A 339 -21.46 -53.20 -3.20
N LEU A 340 -20.71 -53.63 -4.22
CA LEU A 340 -19.79 -54.77 -4.41
C LEU A 340 -18.67 -54.31 -5.38
N ALA A 341 -17.57 -55.05 -5.48
CA ALA A 341 -16.52 -54.79 -6.47
C ALA A 341 -16.79 -55.51 -7.80
N LEU A 342 -16.26 -54.95 -8.90
CA LEU A 342 -15.87 -55.74 -10.06
C LEU A 342 -14.55 -55.20 -10.63
N MET A 343 -13.60 -56.10 -10.85
CA MET A 343 -12.36 -55.87 -11.59
C MET A 343 -12.55 -56.37 -13.02
N GLU A 344 -11.99 -55.68 -14.02
CA GLU A 344 -11.45 -56.18 -15.32
C GLU A 344 -11.36 -55.01 -16.33
N ARG A 345 -10.45 -54.98 -17.32
CA ARG A 345 -9.12 -55.62 -17.45
C ARG A 345 -8.31 -54.92 -18.55
N VAL A 346 -6.98 -55.04 -18.42
CA VAL A 346 -5.93 -54.70 -19.38
C VAL A 346 -6.34 -54.82 -20.87
N LYS A 347 -6.07 -53.75 -21.65
CA LYS A 347 -5.40 -53.90 -22.94
C LYS A 347 -4.53 -52.70 -23.30
N GLU A 348 -3.47 -52.99 -24.03
CA GLU A 348 -2.29 -52.17 -24.27
C GLU A 348 -2.12 -51.92 -25.78
N SER A 349 -1.24 -50.96 -26.12
CA SER A 349 -0.40 -50.88 -27.34
C SER A 349 -0.66 -49.79 -28.40
N ALA A 350 0.47 -49.33 -28.94
CA ALA A 350 0.73 -48.90 -30.33
C ALA A 350 0.01 -47.66 -30.92
N SER A 351 0.71 -46.53 -30.79
CA SER A 351 0.99 -45.54 -31.85
C SER A 351 0.62 -45.88 -33.31
N LEU A 352 0.10 -44.88 -34.06
CA LEU A 352 0.83 -44.23 -35.18
C LEU A 352 0.13 -42.96 -35.70
N SER A 353 0.76 -42.25 -36.63
CA SER A 353 0.47 -40.87 -37.04
C SER A 353 -0.46 -40.71 -38.25
N ALA A 354 -1.23 -39.61 -38.28
CA ALA A 354 -1.70 -38.99 -39.53
C ALA A 354 -1.89 -37.45 -39.36
N SER A 355 -1.67 -36.68 -40.43
CA SER A 355 -1.67 -35.21 -40.42
C SER A 355 -3.02 -34.60 -40.80
N GLY A 356 -3.42 -33.50 -40.15
CA GLY A 356 -4.56 -32.67 -40.55
C GLY A 356 -4.23 -31.18 -40.50
N LYS A 357 -4.33 -30.48 -41.64
CA LYS A 357 -4.20 -29.01 -41.72
C LYS A 357 -5.58 -28.37 -41.62
N GLY A 358 -5.72 -27.28 -40.85
CA GLY A 358 -7.01 -26.60 -40.66
C GLY A 358 -6.91 -25.29 -39.89
N ALA A 359 -6.02 -24.39 -40.30
CA ALA A 359 -5.89 -23.06 -39.70
C ALA A 359 -6.64 -22.01 -40.53
N GLU A 360 -7.74 -21.48 -40.00
CA GLU A 360 -8.44 -20.34 -40.59
C GLU A 360 -8.51 -19.17 -39.60
N GLN A 361 -7.61 -18.20 -39.77
CA GLN A 361 -7.70 -16.88 -39.15
C GLN A 361 -7.93 -15.83 -40.23
N VAL A 362 -9.08 -15.15 -40.19
CA VAL A 362 -9.31 -13.94 -41.01
C VAL A 362 -9.76 -12.77 -40.12
N ARG A 363 -8.78 -12.05 -39.57
CA ARG A 363 -8.93 -10.63 -39.21
C ARG A 363 -7.85 -9.82 -39.91
N GLY A 364 -8.27 -8.79 -40.64
CA GLY A 364 -7.47 -8.15 -41.69
C GLY A 364 -6.09 -7.67 -41.22
N MET A 365 -5.05 -8.07 -41.96
CA MET A 365 -3.66 -7.72 -41.70
C MET A 365 -3.45 -6.19 -41.80
N LYS A 366 -3.34 -5.54 -40.65
CA LYS A 366 -3.21 -4.07 -40.54
C LYS A 366 -1.76 -3.61 -40.78
N VAL A 367 -1.29 -3.78 -42.02
CA VAL A 367 0.06 -3.38 -42.45
C VAL A 367 0.33 -1.92 -42.07
N ARG A 368 1.33 -1.69 -41.22
CA ARG A 368 1.91 -0.36 -40.99
C ARG A 368 3.31 -0.34 -41.60
N SER A 369 3.59 0.69 -42.40
CA SER A 369 4.81 0.75 -43.22
C SER A 369 6.10 0.84 -42.39
N SER A 370 7.15 0.17 -42.88
CA SER A 370 8.22 -0.45 -42.09
C SER A 370 9.46 0.43 -41.85
N VAL A 371 9.26 1.62 -41.24
CA VAL A 371 10.38 2.45 -40.76
C VAL A 371 11.17 1.74 -39.64
N LYS A 372 12.45 1.47 -39.88
CA LYS A 372 13.37 0.77 -38.95
C LYS A 372 14.61 1.62 -38.63
N LYS A 373 15.14 1.49 -37.41
CA LYS A 373 16.48 1.98 -37.06
C LYS A 373 17.53 1.14 -37.83
N LEU A 374 18.55 1.79 -38.39
CA LEU A 374 19.63 1.13 -39.16
C LEU A 374 20.99 1.10 -38.44
N CYS A 375 21.17 1.93 -37.41
CA CYS A 375 22.33 1.94 -36.51
C CYS A 375 21.96 2.61 -35.18
N GLU A 376 22.85 2.57 -34.20
CA GLU A 376 22.64 3.11 -32.84
C GLU A 376 22.30 4.61 -32.84
N GLY A 377 22.91 5.38 -33.75
CA GLY A 377 22.59 6.81 -33.93
C GLY A 377 21.18 7.09 -34.47
N CYS A 378 20.38 6.08 -34.80
CA CYS A 378 19.02 6.25 -35.33
C CYS A 378 17.97 6.45 -34.22
N LYS A 379 17.37 7.65 -34.16
CA LYS A 379 16.29 8.01 -33.24
C LYS A 379 14.95 8.07 -33.99
N SER A 380 13.91 7.48 -33.41
CA SER A 380 12.56 7.45 -33.96
C SER A 380 11.73 8.62 -33.43
N VAL A 381 11.22 9.48 -34.31
CA VAL A 381 10.46 10.69 -33.95
C VAL A 381 9.03 10.57 -34.47
N ARG A 382 8.05 10.68 -33.58
CA ARG A 382 6.63 10.78 -33.95
C ARG A 382 6.24 12.25 -34.00
N ARG A 383 5.74 12.73 -35.14
CA ARG A 383 5.13 14.07 -35.24
C ARG A 383 3.60 13.94 -35.25
N LYS A 384 2.92 14.70 -34.37
CA LYS A 384 1.44 14.78 -34.36
C LYS A 384 0.95 15.18 -35.76
N GLY A 385 -0.16 14.60 -36.19
CA GLY A 385 -0.83 15.02 -37.43
C GLY A 385 -1.43 16.42 -37.24
N GLY A 386 -1.49 17.21 -38.32
CA GLY A 386 -2.28 18.44 -38.35
C GLY A 386 -3.77 18.13 -38.49
N LYS A 387 -4.50 18.96 -39.27
CA LYS A 387 -5.94 18.82 -39.54
C LYS A 387 -6.39 17.44 -40.08
N SER A 388 -5.47 16.56 -40.50
CA SER A 388 -5.73 15.19 -40.96
C SER A 388 -5.69 14.10 -39.88
N GLY A 389 -5.45 14.43 -38.60
CA GLY A 389 -5.55 13.55 -37.42
C GLY A 389 -4.49 12.43 -37.28
N LYS A 390 -4.02 11.83 -38.38
CA LYS A 390 -3.01 10.77 -38.39
C LYS A 390 -1.60 11.37 -38.29
N GLY A 391 -0.87 11.03 -37.23
CA GLY A 391 0.55 11.39 -37.07
C GLY A 391 1.49 10.52 -37.91
N HIS A 392 2.69 11.05 -38.18
CA HIS A 392 3.73 10.36 -38.97
C HIS A 392 4.94 10.00 -38.11
N VAL A 393 5.47 8.79 -38.32
CA VAL A 393 6.73 8.33 -37.72
C VAL A 393 7.88 8.58 -38.71
N TYR A 394 9.00 9.06 -38.18
CA TYR A 394 10.25 9.30 -38.89
C TYR A 394 11.40 8.58 -38.19
N ILE A 395 12.39 8.15 -38.95
CA ILE A 395 13.73 7.85 -38.43
C ILE A 395 14.64 9.02 -38.81
N ILE A 396 15.37 9.55 -37.84
CA ILE A 396 16.47 10.49 -38.04
C ILE A 396 17.74 9.86 -37.48
N CYS A 397 18.91 10.22 -38.02
CA CYS A 397 20.19 9.71 -37.53
C CYS A 397 21.19 10.85 -37.39
N SER A 398 21.92 10.88 -36.27
CA SER A 398 23.01 11.84 -36.04
C SER A 398 24.32 11.44 -36.72
N LEU A 399 24.51 10.13 -37.00
CA LEU A 399 25.77 9.58 -37.52
C LEU A 399 25.79 9.43 -39.06
N ASN A 400 24.63 9.22 -39.70
CA ASN A 400 24.54 9.09 -41.15
C ASN A 400 23.22 9.65 -41.70
N PRO A 401 23.24 10.79 -42.42
CA PRO A 401 22.04 11.39 -43.02
C PRO A 401 21.25 10.46 -43.95
N LYS A 402 21.90 9.46 -44.58
CA LYS A 402 21.24 8.49 -45.47
C LYS A 402 20.26 7.55 -44.74
N HIS A 403 20.33 7.45 -43.41
CA HIS A 403 19.39 6.65 -42.61
C HIS A 403 18.05 7.37 -42.32
N LYS A 404 17.85 8.58 -42.86
CA LYS A 404 16.61 9.35 -42.67
C LYS A 404 15.44 8.73 -43.45
N GLN A 405 14.48 8.15 -42.73
CA GLN A 405 13.29 7.50 -43.31
C GLN A 405 12.01 8.19 -42.85
N ARG A 406 10.95 8.14 -43.67
CA ARG A 406 9.59 8.58 -43.33
C ARG A 406 8.62 7.42 -43.55
N GLN A 407 7.69 7.23 -42.62
CA GLN A 407 6.59 6.29 -42.80
C GLN A 407 5.65 6.77 -43.94
N GLY A 408 5.36 5.87 -44.89
CA GLY A 408 4.38 6.12 -45.95
C GLY A 408 3.01 6.49 -45.40
N LYS A 409 2.21 7.20 -46.21
CA LYS A 409 0.85 7.63 -45.84
C LYS A 409 -0.12 6.46 -45.67
#